data_AF-A0A5S9MEJ6-F1
#
_entry.id   AF-A0A5S9MEJ6-F1
#
_cell.length_a   1.000
_cell.length_b   1.000
_cell.length_c   1.000
_cell.angle_alpha   90.00
_cell.angle_beta   90.00
_cell.angle_gamma   90.00
#
_symmetry.space_group_name_H-M   'P 1'
#
loop_
_entity.id
_entity.type
_entity.pdbx_description
1 polymer ?
#
loop_
_entity_poly.entity_id
_entity_poly.type
_entity_poly.pdbx_seq_one_letter_code
_entity_poly.pdbx_strand_id
1 'polypeptide(L)' 'MNLEKRKLKPLSKNGGERRVDHKETAKALKEGRTSLGIEFGSTRIKAILIDEEFQPIAQGAYEWEKFSPGWNMDVQLN' A
#
# COMPACT_ATOMS: atom_id res chain seq x y z
N MET A 1 29.89 40.88 -11.22
CA MET A 1 29.24 40.03 -10.21
C MET A 1 28.05 39.35 -10.87
N ASN A 2 28.25 38.16 -11.44
CA ASN A 2 27.25 37.47 -12.26
C ASN A 2 26.28 36.71 -11.33
N LEU A 3 25.07 37.24 -11.18
CA LEU A 3 23.95 36.58 -10.52
C LEU A 3 23.29 35.64 -11.52
N GLU A 4 23.99 34.57 -11.89
CA GLU A 4 23.33 33.46 -12.55
C GLU A 4 22.27 32.91 -11.61
N LYS A 5 21.04 32.95 -12.11
CA LYS A 5 19.82 32.48 -11.47
C LYS A 5 20.01 31.01 -11.10
N ARG A 6 20.50 30.76 -9.88
CA ARG A 6 20.40 29.46 -9.23
C ARG A 6 18.93 29.08 -9.30
N LYS A 7 18.57 28.15 -10.18
CA LYS A 7 17.24 27.55 -10.21
C LYS A 7 17.09 26.85 -8.88
N LEU A 8 16.57 27.57 -7.90
CA LEU A 8 16.18 27.00 -6.62
C LEU A 8 15.24 25.85 -6.94
N LYS A 9 15.63 24.63 -6.58
CA LYS A 9 14.69 23.51 -6.55
C LYS A 9 13.50 23.99 -5.71
N PRO A 10 12.25 23.87 -6.19
CA PRO A 10 11.12 24.31 -5.39
C PRO A 10 11.19 23.58 -4.04
N LEU A 11 11.26 24.36 -2.95
CA LEU A 11 11.15 23.79 -1.61
C LEU A 11 9.87 22.97 -1.57
N SER A 12 10.00 21.71 -1.14
CA SER A 12 8.89 20.81 -0.89
C SER A 12 7.86 21.54 -0.03
N LYS A 13 6.66 21.73 -0.58
CA LYS A 13 5.57 22.35 0.18
C LYS A 13 5.14 21.34 1.24
N ASN A 14 5.19 21.79 2.48
CA ASN A 14 4.77 21.11 3.70
C ASN A 14 3.47 20.30 3.53
N GLY A 15 3.45 19.07 4.07
CA GLY A 15 2.22 18.29 4.33
C GLY A 15 2.06 17.02 3.50
N GLY A 16 2.83 15.97 3.81
CA GLY A 16 2.38 14.57 3.78
C GLY A 16 2.04 13.85 2.47
N GLU A 17 1.71 14.53 1.36
CA GLU A 17 1.27 13.86 0.14
C GLU A 17 2.29 13.99 -1.00
N ARG A 18 3.10 12.93 -1.15
CA ARG A 18 3.85 12.71 -2.39
C ARG A 18 2.85 12.41 -3.50
N ARG A 19 2.85 13.22 -4.56
CA ARG A 19 2.15 12.86 -5.80
C ARG A 19 2.84 11.66 -6.42
N VAL A 20 2.11 10.58 -6.62
CA VAL A 20 2.60 9.40 -7.34
C VAL A 20 2.81 9.78 -8.80
N ASP A 21 4.05 9.70 -9.29
CA ASP A 21 4.36 9.85 -10.70
C ASP A 21 4.31 8.46 -11.36
N HIS A 22 3.30 8.24 -12.20
CA HIS A 22 3.09 6.95 -12.85
C HIS A 22 4.27 6.49 -13.73
N LYS A 23 5.07 7.40 -14.29
CA LYS A 23 6.27 7.02 -15.07
C LYS A 23 7.36 6.49 -14.17
N GLU A 24 7.60 7.16 -13.04
CA GLU A 24 8.61 6.70 -12.07
C GLU A 24 8.17 5.41 -11.40
N THR A 25 6.88 5.28 -11.04
CA THR A 25 6.31 4.03 -10.52
C THR A 25 6.48 2.88 -11.52
N ALA A 26 6.14 3.07 -12.79
CA ALA A 26 6.30 2.04 -13.82
C ALA A 26 7.77 1.63 -14.02
N LYS A 27 8.70 2.57 -13.87
CA LYS A 27 10.14 2.30 -13.92
C LYS A 27 10.58 1.49 -12.70
N ALA A 28 10.19 1.87 -11.49
CA ALA A 28 10.48 1.15 -10.26
C ALA A 28 9.97 -0.31 -10.30
N LEU A 29 8.75 -0.55 -10.81
CA LEU A 29 8.23 -1.91 -11.03
C LEU A 29 9.11 -2.71 -11.99
N LYS A 30 9.48 -2.14 -13.14
CA LYS A 30 10.30 -2.84 -14.16
C LYS A 30 11.70 -3.14 -13.66
N GLU A 31 12.24 -2.27 -12.81
CA GLU A 31 13.58 -2.41 -12.22
C GLU A 31 13.59 -3.28 -10.96
N GLY A 32 12.42 -3.77 -10.50
CA GLY A 32 12.30 -4.58 -9.29
C GLY A 32 12.55 -3.82 -7.98
N ARG A 33 12.46 -2.48 -8.00
CA ARG A 33 12.66 -1.59 -6.84
C ARG A 33 11.38 -1.42 -6.00
N THR A 34 10.51 -2.41 -6.02
CA THR A 34 9.22 -2.40 -5.32
C THR A 34 9.05 -3.67 -4.52
N SER A 35 8.34 -3.58 -3.39
CA SER A 35 8.01 -4.74 -2.56
C SER A 35 6.50 -4.92 -2.46
N LEU A 36 6.01 -6.16 -2.55
CA LEU A 36 4.61 -6.52 -2.36
C LEU A 36 4.40 -7.16 -0.99
N GLY A 37 3.64 -6.50 -0.12
CA GLY A 37 3.16 -7.08 1.13
C GLY A 37 1.79 -7.73 0.93
N ILE A 38 1.59 -8.94 1.47
CA ILE A 38 0.30 -9.63 1.49
C ILE A 38 -0.03 -10.03 2.93
N GLU A 39 -1.23 -9.69 3.40
CA GLU A 39 -1.76 -10.05 4.72
C GLU A 39 -2.95 -11.01 4.55
N PHE A 40 -2.88 -12.17 5.22
CA PHE A 40 -3.94 -13.17 5.26
C PHE A 40 -4.72 -13.08 6.57
N GLY A 41 -5.94 -12.57 6.51
CA GLY A 41 -6.93 -12.64 7.58
C GLY A 41 -7.88 -13.83 7.39
N SER A 42 -8.69 -14.12 8.42
CA SER A 42 -9.69 -15.21 8.38
C SER A 42 -10.85 -14.97 7.40
N THR A 43 -11.05 -13.71 6.98
CA THR A 43 -12.18 -13.25 6.15
C THR A 43 -11.75 -12.26 5.07
N ARG A 44 -10.44 -11.99 4.96
CA ARG A 44 -9.91 -10.96 4.08
C ARG A 44 -8.49 -11.26 3.67
N ILE A 45 -8.16 -10.96 2.43
CA ILE A 45 -6.79 -10.83 1.95
C ILE A 45 -6.55 -9.36 1.60
N LYS A 46 -5.41 -8.82 2.01
CA LYS A 46 -4.94 -7.48 1.62
C LYS A 46 -3.60 -7.59 0.91
N ALA A 47 -3.40 -6.74 -0.09
CA ALA A 47 -2.15 -6.60 -0.82
C ALA A 47 -1.77 -5.12 -0.92
N ILE A 48 -0.52 -4.79 -0.61
CA ILE A 48 0.03 -3.42 -0.69
C ILE A 48 1.36 -3.47 -1.43
N LEU A 49 1.48 -2.67 -2.49
CA LEU A 49 2.71 -2.48 -3.22
C LEU A 49 3.37 -1.18 -2.76
N ILE A 50 4.64 -1.25 -2.37
CA ILE A 50 5.45 -0.11 -1.92
C ILE A 50 6.67 0.10 -2.81
N ASP A 51 7.14 1.35 -2.86
CA ASP A 51 8.44 1.71 -3.44
C ASP A 51 9.60 1.59 -2.43
N GLU A 52 10.81 1.93 -2.87
CA GLU A 52 12.04 1.90 -2.08
C GLU A 52 12.07 2.96 -0.95
N GLU A 53 11.18 3.95 -1.00
CA GLU A 53 10.97 4.93 0.06
C GLU A 53 9.85 4.51 1.03
N PHE A 54 9.42 3.24 0.97
CA PHE A 54 8.35 2.65 1.76
C PHE A 54 7.01 3.36 1.58
N GLN A 55 6.80 4.06 0.45
CA GLN A 55 5.54 4.70 0.15
C GLN A 55 4.61 3.73 -0.57
N PRO A 56 3.33 3.63 -0.18
CA PRO A 56 2.36 2.81 -0.90
C PRO A 56 2.06 3.42 -2.28
N ILE A 57 2.24 2.63 -3.33
CA ILE A 57 2.00 3.02 -4.73
C ILE A 57 0.78 2.33 -5.35
N ALA A 58 0.33 1.22 -4.77
CA ALA A 58 -0.95 0.58 -5.07
C ALA A 58 -1.42 -0.27 -3.87
N GLN A 59 -2.73 -0.44 -3.72
CA GLN A 59 -3.33 -1.30 -2.70
C GLN A 59 -4.57 -2.00 -3.23
N GLY A 60 -4.85 -3.18 -2.69
CA GLY A 60 -6.05 -3.96 -3.01
C GLY A 60 -6.45 -4.85 -1.84
N ALA A 61 -7.73 -5.15 -1.73
CA ALA A 61 -8.26 -6.06 -0.73
C ALA A 61 -9.42 -6.87 -1.31
N TYR A 62 -9.58 -8.10 -0.82
CA TYR A 62 -10.71 -8.96 -1.12
C TYR A 62 -11.26 -9.53 0.18
N GLU A 63 -12.57 -9.40 0.39
CA GLU A 63 -13.28 -9.86 1.59
C GLU A 63 -14.28 -10.96 1.21
N TRP A 64 -14.49 -11.93 2.11
CA TRP A 64 -15.52 -12.96 1.98
C TRP A 64 -16.30 -13.13 3.28
N GLU A 65 -17.50 -13.68 3.17
CA GLU A 65 -18.38 -13.88 4.31
C GLU A 65 -17.85 -14.96 5.25
N LYS A 66 -17.89 -14.67 6.56
CA LYS A 66 -17.66 -15.69 7.58
C LYS A 66 -18.90 -16.56 7.68
N PHE A 67 -18.82 -17.79 7.20
CA PHE A 67 -19.83 -18.79 7.53
C PHE A 67 -19.69 -19.14 9.01
N SER A 68 -20.60 -18.63 9.84
CA SER A 68 -20.76 -19.05 11.22
C SER A 68 -22.03 -19.89 11.30
N PRO A 69 -21.95 -21.21 11.05
CA PRO A 69 -23.06 -22.10 11.33
C PRO A 69 -23.33 -21.99 12.83
N GLY A 70 -24.58 -21.71 13.18
CA GLY A 70 -25.05 -21.65 14.57
C GLY A 70 -25.01 -23.02 15.22
N TRP A 71 -23.82 -23.55 15.46
CA TRP A 71 -23.60 -24.66 16.37
C TRP A 71 -23.91 -24.15 17.78
N ASN A 72 -25.20 -24.16 18.13
CA ASN A 72 -25.56 -24.47 19.51
C ASN A 72 -25.06 -25.90 19.72
N MET A 73 -23.85 -26.02 20.27
CA MET A 73 -23.43 -27.25 20.94
C MET A 73 -24.27 -27.36 22.21
N ASP A 74 -25.56 -27.68 22.06
CA ASP A 74 -26.32 -28.30 23.14
C ASP A 74 -25.73 -29.70 23.29
N VAL A 75 -24.62 -29.77 24.05
CA VAL A 75 -24.19 -31.02 24.64
C VAL A 75 -25.17 -31.26 25.78
N GLN A 76 -26.33 -31.83 25.45
CA GLN A 76 -27.20 -32.45 26.45
C GLN A 76 -26.40 -33.63 27.01
N LEU A 77 -25.68 -33.36 28.10
CA LEU A 77 -25.11 -34.38 28.96
C LEU A 77 -26.29 -35.10 29.61
N ASN A 78 -26.55 -36.31 29.15
CA ASN A 78 -27.35 -37.30 29.87
C ASN A 78 -26.60 -37.77 31.12
#